data_AF-A0A7J7X3S6-F1
#
_entry.id   AF-A0A7J7X3S6-F1
#
_cell.length_a   1.000
_cell.length_b   1.000
_cell.length_c   1.000
_cell.angle_alpha   90.00
_cell.angle_beta   90.00
_cell.angle_gamma   90.00
#
_symmetry.space_group_name_H-M   'P 1'
#
loop_
_entity.id
_entity.type
_entity.pdbx_description
1 polymer ?
#
loop_
_entity_poly.entity_id
_entity_poly.type
_entity_poly.pdbx_seq_one_letter_code
_entity_poly.pdbx_strand_id
1 'polypeptide(L)'
;MDASLGIQVDEPVAFSRLGDPLQADGSLKKHEQNFKPPGVKKDIEKLYEAVPQLGNVFKIKDKIGEGTFSSVYLATAQLQVGPEEKIALKHLIPTSHPIRIAAELQCLTVAGGQDNVMGVKYCFRKNDHVVIAMPYLEHESFLDILNSLSFQEVREYMFNLFKALKRIHQFGIVHRDVKPSNFLYNRRLKKYALVDFGLAQGTHDTKIELLKFVQSEAQQEGCSQYKSHLITGNKFPLSGLAAPKEPDQQPTTKASVKRPYTNTQIQIKQGKDGKFMKQSKTVDVLSRKLATKKKAVSTKVMNSGVMKKTTSSCPTSLTCDCYATDKVCSICLSRRQQVAPRAGTPGFRAPEVLTKCPNQTTAIDMWSAGVIFLSLLSGRYPFYKASDDLTALAQIMTIRGSRETIQAAETFGKSILCSKEVPAQDLRKLCEKLRGIDSNTPKFTNDIQGPASHDPVFSEKTAHKASHLIQTPQAQHSGNSLYKENRNGCGAHFDVYTTNLEGWDDVPDEAYDLLDKLLDLNPASRITAERALLHPFFKDMHL
;
A
#
# COMPACT_ATOMS: atom_id res chain seq x y z
N MET A 1 30.73 49.47 42.13
CA MET A 1 32.09 49.65 42.67
C MET A 1 32.99 48.89 41.71
N ASP A 2 33.83 49.64 41.01
CA ASP A 2 34.66 49.17 39.91
C ASP A 2 35.88 48.35 40.35
N ALA A 3 36.40 47.54 39.42
CA ALA A 3 37.84 47.45 39.16
C ALA A 3 38.07 46.93 37.74
N SER A 4 38.34 47.84 36.80
CA SER A 4 38.64 47.53 35.40
C SER A 4 40.09 47.09 35.22
N LEU A 5 40.34 46.14 34.32
CA LEU A 5 41.58 46.07 33.52
C LEU A 5 41.21 45.59 32.11
N GLY A 6 41.46 46.43 31.11
CA GLY A 6 41.31 46.08 29.69
C GLY A 6 42.63 46.27 28.95
N ILE A 7 42.76 45.63 27.78
CA ILE A 7 43.82 45.85 26.77
C ILE A 7 43.15 45.86 25.39
N GLN A 8 43.71 46.63 24.46
CA GLN A 8 43.10 47.03 23.19
C GLN A 8 43.25 46.02 22.05
N VAL A 9 42.49 46.29 20.98
CA VAL A 9 42.48 45.65 19.66
C VAL A 9 43.52 46.32 18.76
N ASP A 10 44.12 45.58 17.81
CA ASP A 10 44.72 46.16 16.60
C ASP A 10 44.50 45.25 15.37
N GLU A 11 44.11 45.88 14.25
CA GLU A 11 44.13 45.32 12.88
C GLU A 11 45.48 45.56 12.21
N PRO A 12 45.78 44.85 11.11
CA PRO A 12 46.55 45.48 10.03
C PRO A 12 45.92 45.33 8.63
N VAL A 13 45.34 46.43 8.17
CA VAL A 13 45.59 47.14 6.89
C VAL A 13 45.99 46.32 5.65
N ALA A 14 45.27 46.55 4.55
CA ALA A 14 45.54 46.01 3.21
C ALA A 14 46.76 46.65 2.51
N PHE A 15 47.42 45.89 1.65
CA PHE A 15 48.37 46.39 0.65
C PHE A 15 48.04 45.87 -0.76
N SER A 16 48.24 46.72 -1.76
CA SER A 16 48.04 46.42 -3.17
C SER A 16 49.31 46.70 -3.98
N ARG A 17 49.64 45.83 -4.96
CA ARG A 17 50.34 46.16 -6.22
C ARG A 17 50.43 44.97 -7.18
N LEU A 18 50.62 45.30 -8.46
CA LEU A 18 50.60 44.42 -9.64
C LEU A 18 51.89 43.58 -9.78
N GLY A 19 51.81 42.45 -10.51
CA GLY A 19 52.98 41.78 -11.10
C GLY A 19 52.80 40.28 -11.44
N ASP A 20 52.24 39.99 -12.61
CA ASP A 20 52.23 38.66 -13.28
C ASP A 20 53.65 38.16 -13.66
N PRO A 21 53.90 36.90 -14.14
CA PRO A 21 52.92 35.91 -14.66
C PRO A 21 53.12 34.41 -14.29
N LEU A 22 52.12 33.59 -14.67
CA LEU A 22 52.21 32.18 -15.10
C LEU A 22 52.65 31.09 -14.10
N GLN A 23 51.68 30.35 -13.57
CA GLN A 23 51.56 28.90 -13.85
C GLN A 23 50.13 28.41 -13.63
N ALA A 24 49.66 27.53 -14.51
CA ALA A 24 48.29 27.03 -14.50
C ALA A 24 48.21 25.64 -13.87
N ASP A 25 47.35 25.47 -12.86
CA ASP A 25 46.67 24.19 -12.61
C ASP A 25 45.24 24.44 -12.11
N GLY A 26 44.27 23.82 -12.79
CA GLY A 26 42.85 24.16 -12.74
C GLY A 26 42.02 23.16 -11.95
N SER A 27 42.16 23.12 -10.63
CA SER A 27 41.34 22.25 -9.78
C SER A 27 39.97 22.88 -9.43
N LEU A 28 39.03 22.81 -10.38
CA LEU A 28 37.64 23.23 -10.20
C LEU A 28 36.90 22.32 -9.20
N LYS A 29 36.85 22.73 -7.93
CA LYS A 29 35.96 22.15 -6.91
C LYS A 29 34.49 22.35 -7.32
N LYS A 30 33.89 21.36 -7.98
CA LYS A 30 32.43 21.34 -8.22
C LYS A 30 31.69 21.23 -6.90
N HIS A 31 31.09 22.33 -6.46
CA HIS A 31 29.99 22.30 -5.50
C HIS A 31 28.75 21.70 -6.18
N GLU A 32 28.39 20.47 -5.83
CA GLU A 32 27.06 19.93 -6.12
C GLU A 32 26.01 20.63 -5.25
N GLN A 33 25.54 21.80 -5.70
CA GLN A 33 24.34 22.40 -5.16
C GLN A 33 23.11 21.60 -5.63
N ASN A 34 22.72 20.61 -4.83
CA ASN A 34 21.47 19.87 -5.02
C ASN A 34 20.28 20.84 -5.07
N PHE A 35 19.79 21.10 -6.28
CA PHE A 35 18.72 22.05 -6.56
C PHE A 35 17.35 21.43 -6.22
N LYS A 36 17.06 21.31 -4.91
CA LYS A 36 15.80 20.72 -4.43
C LYS A 36 14.59 21.50 -4.96
N PRO A 37 13.50 20.83 -5.39
CA PRO A 37 12.27 21.50 -5.81
C PRO A 37 11.75 22.47 -4.74
N PRO A 38 11.22 23.66 -5.11
CA PRO A 38 10.80 24.67 -4.14
C PRO A 38 9.79 24.18 -3.10
N GLY A 39 8.91 23.24 -3.46
CA GLY A 39 7.94 22.65 -2.54
C GLY A 39 8.57 21.84 -1.41
N VAL A 40 9.63 21.07 -1.69
CA VAL A 40 10.25 20.17 -0.70
C VAL A 40 10.97 20.94 0.40
N LYS A 41 11.64 22.05 0.05
CA LYS A 41 12.27 22.94 1.05
C LYS A 41 11.23 23.47 2.04
N LYS A 42 10.10 23.96 1.53
CA LYS A 42 8.99 24.48 2.33
C LYS A 42 8.32 23.41 3.21
N ASP A 43 8.22 22.17 2.74
CA ASP A 43 7.70 21.06 3.53
C ASP A 43 8.66 20.67 4.68
N ILE A 44 9.97 20.74 4.46
CA ILE A 44 11.00 20.51 5.50
C ILE A 44 10.98 21.64 6.55
N GLU A 45 10.89 22.90 6.13
CA GLU A 45 10.76 24.06 7.03
C GLU A 45 9.54 23.92 7.95
N LYS A 46 8.36 23.64 7.38
CA LYS A 46 7.14 23.36 8.16
C LYS A 46 7.28 22.19 9.12
N LEU A 47 8.03 21.14 8.76
CA LEU A 47 8.24 19.98 9.64
C LEU A 47 9.06 20.36 10.88
N TYR A 48 10.08 21.21 10.72
CA TYR A 48 10.81 21.78 11.85
C TYR A 48 9.93 22.71 12.71
N GLU A 49 9.10 23.56 12.11
CA GLU A 49 8.14 24.40 12.86
C GLU A 49 7.12 23.56 13.66
N ALA A 50 6.59 22.51 13.01
CA ALA A 50 5.65 21.58 13.59
C ALA A 50 6.25 20.81 14.78
N VAL A 51 7.48 20.31 14.65
CA VAL A 51 8.18 19.56 15.72
C VAL A 51 9.61 20.11 15.93
N PRO A 52 9.78 21.23 16.67
CA PRO A 52 11.07 21.94 16.81
C PRO A 52 12.21 21.12 17.40
N GLN A 53 11.88 20.09 18.19
CA GLN A 53 12.86 19.14 18.73
C GLN A 53 13.72 18.49 17.63
N LEU A 54 13.19 18.34 16.42
CA LEU A 54 13.93 17.78 15.29
C LEU A 54 15.12 18.67 14.87
N GLY A 55 15.01 20.00 15.03
CA GLY A 55 16.07 20.95 14.66
C GLY A 55 17.36 20.80 15.47
N ASN A 56 17.25 20.24 16.67
CA ASN A 56 18.37 20.01 17.58
C ASN A 56 19.06 18.65 17.36
N VAL A 57 18.48 17.76 16.56
CA VAL A 57 18.88 16.34 16.45
C VAL A 57 19.16 15.91 15.00
N PHE A 58 18.40 16.45 14.04
CA PHE A 58 18.40 15.98 12.66
C PHE A 58 18.68 17.08 11.65
N LYS A 59 19.55 16.79 10.69
CA LYS A 59 19.69 17.55 9.45
C LYS A 59 18.84 16.88 8.36
N ILE A 60 17.64 17.40 8.11
CA ILE A 60 16.72 16.83 7.12
C ILE A 60 17.23 17.13 5.71
N LYS A 61 17.50 16.06 4.95
CA LYS A 61 18.12 16.10 3.62
C LYS A 61 17.07 16.15 2.52
N ASP A 62 16.06 15.27 2.50
CA ASP A 62 15.07 15.26 1.42
C ASP A 62 13.74 14.62 1.82
N LYS A 63 12.68 14.78 1.00
CA LYS A 63 11.41 14.04 1.11
C LYS A 63 11.50 12.80 0.21
N ILE A 64 11.58 11.62 0.82
CA ILE A 64 11.80 10.34 0.12
C ILE A 64 10.52 9.52 -0.09
N GLY A 65 9.41 9.94 0.51
CA GLY A 65 8.13 9.28 0.32
C GLY A 65 6.94 10.15 0.70
N GLU A 66 5.82 9.94 0.02
CA GLU A 66 4.56 10.60 0.30
C GLU A 66 3.41 9.61 0.08
N GLY A 67 2.53 9.50 1.06
CA GLY A 67 1.36 8.62 1.02
C GLY A 67 0.19 9.25 1.77
N THR A 68 -0.99 8.63 1.67
CA THR A 68 -2.24 9.18 2.20
C THR A 68 -2.20 9.50 3.70
N PHE A 69 -1.38 8.78 4.48
CA PHE A 69 -1.33 8.90 5.95
C PHE A 69 0.01 9.43 6.49
N SER A 70 0.99 9.70 5.63
CA SER A 70 2.30 10.20 6.08
C SER A 70 3.17 10.75 4.95
N SER A 71 4.11 11.63 5.31
CA SER A 71 5.30 11.93 4.50
C SER A 71 6.55 11.38 5.17
N VAL A 72 7.50 10.87 4.39
CA VAL A 72 8.77 10.31 4.87
C VAL A 72 9.94 11.14 4.36
N TYR A 73 10.84 11.52 5.26
CA TYR A 73 12.00 12.34 4.97
C TYR A 73 13.29 11.61 5.29
N LEU A 74 14.29 11.71 4.42
CA LEU A 74 15.67 11.33 4.73
C LEU A 74 16.30 12.44 5.56
N ALA A 75 16.88 12.08 6.69
CA ALA A 75 17.69 12.96 7.52
C ALA A 75 19.02 12.30 7.87
N THR A 76 19.92 13.07 8.46
CA THR A 76 21.02 12.49 9.25
C THR A 76 21.02 12.99 10.69
N ALA A 77 21.48 12.13 11.58
CA ALA A 77 21.69 12.41 13.00
C ALA A 77 23.15 12.16 13.36
N GLN A 78 23.71 13.00 14.24
CA GLN A 78 24.90 12.63 14.99
C GLN A 78 24.44 11.84 16.23
N LEU A 79 24.92 10.61 16.37
CA LEU A 79 24.73 9.83 17.60
C LEU A 79 25.63 10.41 18.70
N GLN A 80 25.19 10.34 19.96
CA GLN A 80 26.04 10.72 21.10
C GLN A 80 27.32 9.88 21.17
N VAL A 81 27.26 8.65 20.66
CA VAL A 81 28.38 7.73 20.47
C VAL A 81 28.21 7.04 19.12
N GLY A 82 29.11 7.29 18.17
CA GLY A 82 29.12 6.65 16.85
C GLY A 82 29.18 7.63 15.66
N PRO A 83 29.22 7.10 14.42
CA PRO A 83 29.25 7.91 13.20
C PRO A 83 27.91 8.61 12.90
N GLU A 84 27.92 9.57 11.95
CA GLU A 84 26.70 10.16 11.39
C GLU A 84 25.84 9.07 10.72
N GLU A 85 24.58 8.96 11.12
CA GLU A 85 23.67 7.92 10.64
C GLU A 85 22.55 8.50 9.77
N LYS A 86 22.21 7.81 8.66
CA LYS A 86 21.01 8.11 7.86
C LYS A 86 19.76 7.62 8.60
N ILE A 87 18.76 8.49 8.73
CA ILE A 87 17.49 8.23 9.44
C ILE A 87 16.31 8.53 8.52
N ALA A 88 15.29 7.67 8.56
CA ALA A 88 13.99 7.92 7.95
C ALA A 88 13.05 8.53 8.99
N LEU A 89 12.59 9.75 8.76
CA LEU A 89 11.61 10.46 9.60
C LEU A 89 10.22 10.37 8.94
N LYS A 90 9.35 9.53 9.48
CA LYS A 90 7.94 9.43 9.03
C LYS A 90 7.07 10.39 9.84
N HIS A 91 6.67 11.49 9.22
CA HIS A 91 5.69 12.42 9.75
C HIS A 91 4.29 11.93 9.40
N LEU A 92 3.51 11.54 10.42
CA LEU A 92 2.13 11.10 10.27
C LEU A 92 1.20 12.30 10.04
N ILE A 93 0.09 12.10 9.31
CA ILE A 93 -0.89 13.18 9.13
C ILE A 93 -1.50 13.57 10.51
N PRO A 94 -1.62 14.87 10.85
CA PRO A 94 -2.11 15.27 12.18
C PRO A 94 -3.56 14.88 12.49
N THR A 95 -4.34 14.52 11.47
CA THR A 95 -5.71 13.98 11.61
C THR A 95 -5.75 12.51 12.02
N SER A 96 -4.61 11.85 12.22
CA SER A 96 -4.54 10.44 12.65
C SER A 96 -5.03 10.29 14.10
N HIS A 97 -5.93 9.34 14.36
CA HIS A 97 -6.43 9.10 15.71
C HIS A 97 -5.29 8.60 16.63
N PRO A 98 -5.16 9.08 17.89
CA PRO A 98 -4.04 8.70 18.76
C PRO A 98 -3.88 7.20 18.99
N ILE A 99 -4.99 6.44 19.05
CA ILE A 99 -4.94 4.96 19.16
C ILE A 99 -4.26 4.35 17.93
N ARG A 100 -4.55 4.86 16.72
CA ARG A 100 -3.94 4.39 15.47
C ARG A 100 -2.45 4.68 15.42
N ILE A 101 -2.04 5.88 15.82
CA ILE A 101 -0.63 6.27 15.94
C ILE A 101 0.11 5.34 16.92
N ALA A 102 -0.47 5.15 18.10
CA ALA A 102 0.15 4.32 19.14
C ALA A 102 0.18 2.82 18.76
N ALA A 103 -0.83 2.33 18.03
CA ALA A 103 -0.83 0.96 17.50
C ALA A 103 0.25 0.74 16.41
N GLU A 104 0.45 1.70 15.52
CA GLU A 104 1.55 1.66 14.54
C GLU A 104 2.91 1.59 15.26
N LEU A 105 3.11 2.45 16.27
CA LEU A 105 4.33 2.46 17.07
C LEU A 105 4.51 1.14 17.86
N GLN A 106 3.43 0.54 18.37
CA GLN A 106 3.46 -0.75 19.05
C GLN A 106 3.83 -1.90 18.10
N CYS A 107 3.40 -1.86 16.83
CA CYS A 107 3.86 -2.84 15.84
C CYS A 107 5.38 -2.74 15.61
N LEU A 108 5.90 -1.52 15.45
CA LEU A 108 7.33 -1.27 15.22
C LEU A 108 8.22 -1.62 16.43
N THR A 109 7.72 -1.51 17.66
CA THR A 109 8.48 -1.86 18.88
C THR A 109 8.38 -3.33 19.28
N VAL A 110 7.24 -3.99 19.06
CA VAL A 110 7.00 -5.37 19.52
C VAL A 110 7.30 -6.41 18.44
N ALA A 111 6.86 -6.16 17.20
CA ALA A 111 7.09 -7.08 16.09
C ALA A 111 8.33 -6.71 15.26
N GLY A 112 8.68 -5.42 15.19
CA GLY A 112 9.79 -4.88 14.39
C GLY A 112 11.19 -5.09 14.97
N GLY A 113 12.19 -4.68 14.17
CA GLY A 113 13.61 -4.71 14.52
C GLY A 113 14.36 -6.02 14.18
N GLN A 114 13.64 -7.04 13.70
CA GLN A 114 14.16 -8.36 13.33
C GLN A 114 13.31 -8.99 12.22
N ASP A 115 13.76 -10.11 11.67
CA ASP A 115 13.04 -10.91 10.66
C ASP A 115 12.55 -10.09 9.44
N ASN A 116 13.36 -9.13 8.97
CA ASN A 116 13.03 -8.18 7.90
C ASN A 116 11.81 -7.29 8.19
N VAL A 117 11.46 -7.05 9.46
CA VAL A 117 10.42 -6.08 9.86
C VAL A 117 11.07 -4.81 10.39
N MET A 118 10.67 -3.65 9.86
CA MET A 118 11.23 -2.37 10.28
C MET A 118 10.99 -2.12 11.77
N GLY A 119 12.06 -1.73 12.49
CA GLY A 119 12.00 -1.27 13.86
C GLY A 119 11.93 0.26 13.95
N VAL A 120 11.76 0.78 15.17
CA VAL A 120 11.80 2.21 15.48
C VAL A 120 12.99 2.54 16.38
N LYS A 121 13.64 3.69 16.15
CA LYS A 121 14.66 4.23 17.05
C LYS A 121 14.07 5.17 18.10
N TYR A 122 13.20 6.08 17.66
CA TYR A 122 12.56 7.05 18.56
C TYR A 122 11.26 7.60 17.97
N CYS A 123 10.47 8.30 18.79
CA CYS A 123 9.27 9.00 18.37
C CYS A 123 9.23 10.40 18.97
N PHE A 124 9.00 11.41 18.14
CA PHE A 124 8.87 12.81 18.54
C PHE A 124 7.40 13.24 18.40
N ARG A 125 6.92 14.08 19.32
CA ARG A 125 5.56 14.62 19.27
C ARG A 125 5.51 16.06 19.77
N LYS A 126 4.76 16.90 19.05
CA LYS A 126 4.25 18.19 19.53
C LYS A 126 2.80 18.30 19.10
N ASN A 127 1.89 18.39 20.06
CA ASN A 127 0.44 18.36 19.84
C ASN A 127 0.01 17.12 19.02
N ASP A 128 -0.66 17.35 17.89
CA ASP A 128 -1.14 16.42 16.88
C ASP A 128 -0.07 15.97 15.87
N HIS A 129 1.06 16.68 15.79
CA HIS A 129 2.18 16.29 14.93
C HIS A 129 3.05 15.21 15.61
N VAL A 130 3.13 14.04 14.95
CA VAL A 130 3.93 12.88 15.38
C VAL A 130 4.91 12.48 14.29
N VAL A 131 6.18 12.28 14.68
CA VAL A 131 7.28 11.91 13.78
C VAL A 131 8.00 10.69 14.33
N ILE A 132 7.92 9.58 13.59
CA ILE A 132 8.59 8.32 13.93
C ILE A 132 9.97 8.30 13.24
N ALA A 133 11.03 8.10 14.02
CA ALA A 133 12.40 8.01 13.54
C ALA A 133 12.83 6.54 13.44
N MET A 134 13.18 6.10 12.23
CA MET A 134 13.54 4.72 11.90
C MET A 134 14.93 4.66 11.25
N PRO A 135 15.63 3.51 11.29
CA PRO A 135 16.84 3.31 10.50
C PRO A 135 16.54 3.53 9.01
N TYR A 136 17.35 4.32 8.31
CA TYR A 136 17.21 4.44 6.85
C TYR A 136 17.82 3.22 6.17
N LEU A 137 16.99 2.46 5.46
CA LEU A 137 17.45 1.48 4.47
C LEU A 137 17.43 2.14 3.09
N GLU A 138 18.61 2.36 2.53
CA GLU A 138 18.78 2.67 1.11
C GLU A 138 18.25 1.50 0.29
N HIS A 139 17.41 1.75 -0.71
CA HIS A 139 16.64 0.70 -1.38
C HIS A 139 16.40 1.03 -2.85
N GLU A 140 16.18 -0.03 -3.63
CA GLU A 140 15.91 0.04 -5.05
C GLU A 140 14.47 0.49 -5.33
N SER A 141 14.28 1.20 -6.44
CA SER A 141 12.96 1.37 -7.05
C SER A 141 12.54 0.05 -7.72
N PHE A 142 11.46 -0.56 -7.22
CA PHE A 142 11.00 -1.87 -7.69
C PHE A 142 10.76 -1.92 -9.21
N LEU A 143 10.28 -0.82 -9.81
CA LEU A 143 10.03 -0.74 -11.25
C LEU A 143 11.34 -0.81 -12.06
N ASP A 144 12.39 -0.15 -11.58
CA ASP A 144 13.65 -0.02 -12.30
C ASP A 144 14.47 -1.32 -12.24
N ILE A 145 14.37 -2.08 -11.15
CA ILE A 145 15.01 -3.40 -11.03
C ILE A 145 14.19 -4.56 -11.61
N LEU A 146 12.88 -4.39 -11.86
CA LEU A 146 11.96 -5.51 -12.17
C LEU A 146 12.43 -6.43 -13.32
N ASN A 147 13.03 -5.84 -14.36
CA ASN A 147 13.50 -6.55 -15.55
C ASN A 147 15.03 -6.77 -15.56
N SER A 148 15.72 -6.46 -14.46
CA SER A 148 17.16 -6.71 -14.27
C SER A 148 17.49 -7.62 -13.10
N LEU A 149 16.50 -8.10 -12.33
CA LEU A 149 16.67 -9.16 -11.33
C LEU A 149 16.87 -10.52 -11.99
N SER A 150 17.86 -11.30 -11.52
CA SER A 150 17.93 -12.72 -11.88
C SER A 150 16.82 -13.51 -11.18
N PHE A 151 16.54 -14.71 -11.68
CA PHE A 151 15.52 -15.55 -11.07
C PHE A 151 15.84 -15.95 -9.61
N GLN A 152 17.12 -16.15 -9.30
CA GLN A 152 17.57 -16.42 -7.93
C GLN A 152 17.29 -15.24 -6.99
N GLU A 153 17.39 -14.00 -7.47
CA GLU A 153 17.05 -12.81 -6.67
C GLU A 153 15.54 -12.69 -6.43
N VAL A 154 14.70 -13.18 -7.34
CA VAL A 154 13.25 -13.31 -7.11
C VAL A 154 12.97 -14.32 -6.00
N ARG A 155 13.68 -15.46 -5.96
CA ARG A 155 13.61 -16.43 -4.84
C ARG A 155 14.00 -15.76 -3.52
N GLU A 156 15.14 -15.06 -3.47
CA GLU A 156 15.62 -14.33 -2.30
C GLU A 156 14.64 -13.25 -1.81
N TYR A 157 14.07 -12.47 -2.74
CA TYR A 157 13.09 -11.43 -2.42
C TYR A 157 11.83 -12.03 -1.79
N MET A 158 11.26 -13.07 -2.40
CA MET A 158 10.04 -13.72 -1.90
C MET A 158 10.28 -14.44 -0.56
N PHE A 159 11.41 -15.11 -0.40
CA PHE A 159 11.79 -15.75 0.87
C PHE A 159 11.87 -14.74 2.02
N ASN A 160 12.55 -13.61 1.78
CA ASN A 160 12.69 -12.57 2.80
C ASN A 160 11.37 -11.81 3.08
N LEU A 161 10.48 -11.69 2.09
CA LEU A 161 9.12 -11.20 2.29
C LEU A 161 8.33 -12.15 3.19
N PHE A 162 8.40 -13.47 2.97
CA PHE A 162 7.72 -14.42 3.83
C PHE A 162 8.31 -14.50 5.24
N LYS A 163 9.61 -14.24 5.46
CA LYS A 163 10.16 -14.05 6.81
C LYS A 163 9.48 -12.89 7.54
N ALA A 164 9.35 -11.73 6.88
CA ALA A 164 8.65 -10.57 7.46
C ALA A 164 7.16 -10.84 7.72
N LEU A 165 6.46 -11.49 6.77
CA LEU A 165 5.04 -11.84 6.94
C LEU A 165 4.85 -12.87 8.05
N LYS A 166 5.67 -13.93 8.12
CA LYS A 166 5.65 -14.91 9.21
C LYS A 166 5.81 -14.21 10.56
N ARG A 167 6.79 -13.30 10.67
CA ARG A 167 7.03 -12.52 11.87
C ARG A 167 5.78 -11.74 12.29
N ILE A 168 5.20 -10.91 11.43
CA ILE A 168 4.05 -10.08 11.83
C ILE A 168 2.78 -10.91 12.08
N HIS A 169 2.58 -12.02 11.34
CA HIS A 169 1.44 -12.92 11.52
C HIS A 169 1.52 -13.68 12.84
N GLN A 170 2.71 -14.02 13.35
CA GLN A 170 2.90 -14.59 14.69
C GLN A 170 2.50 -13.64 15.83
N PHE A 171 2.38 -12.33 15.58
CA PHE A 171 1.85 -11.33 16.52
C PHE A 171 0.36 -11.02 16.28
N GLY A 172 -0.28 -11.73 15.35
CA GLY A 172 -1.66 -11.47 14.96
C GLY A 172 -1.85 -10.07 14.36
N ILE A 173 -0.91 -9.65 13.50
CA ILE A 173 -0.99 -8.40 12.75
C ILE A 173 -1.40 -8.74 11.31
N VAL A 174 -2.48 -8.14 10.82
CA VAL A 174 -2.80 -8.08 9.39
C VAL A 174 -2.29 -6.74 8.87
N HIS A 175 -1.35 -6.75 7.93
CA HIS A 175 -0.68 -5.55 7.43
C HIS A 175 -1.60 -4.69 6.55
N ARG A 176 -2.46 -5.34 5.76
CA ARG A 176 -3.45 -4.76 4.83
C ARG A 176 -2.91 -3.99 3.63
N ASP A 177 -1.65 -3.57 3.64
CA ASP A 177 -1.03 -2.79 2.56
C ASP A 177 0.36 -3.32 2.17
N VAL A 178 0.47 -4.65 2.01
CA VAL A 178 1.67 -5.30 1.46
C VAL A 178 1.75 -5.01 -0.04
N LYS A 179 2.84 -4.40 -0.48
CA LYS A 179 3.14 -3.98 -1.85
C LYS A 179 4.63 -3.63 -1.94
N PRO A 180 5.24 -3.51 -3.13
CA PRO A 180 6.68 -3.29 -3.23
C PRO A 180 7.19 -2.00 -2.57
N SER A 181 6.41 -0.90 -2.59
CA SER A 181 6.80 0.33 -1.89
C SER A 181 6.86 0.20 -0.36
N ASN A 182 6.22 -0.84 0.19
CA ASN A 182 6.19 -1.12 1.62
C ASN A 182 7.10 -2.30 2.00
N PHE A 183 7.83 -2.88 1.05
CA PHE A 183 8.86 -3.88 1.31
C PHE A 183 10.18 -3.43 0.67
N LEU A 184 10.92 -2.62 1.43
CA LEU A 184 12.18 -2.02 1.00
C LEU A 184 13.21 -3.12 0.74
N TYR A 185 13.90 -3.05 -0.40
CA TYR A 185 14.93 -4.02 -0.80
C TYR A 185 16.19 -3.27 -1.21
N ASN A 186 17.33 -3.62 -0.61
CA ASN A 186 18.65 -3.22 -1.08
C ASN A 186 19.30 -4.42 -1.77
N ARG A 187 19.48 -4.34 -3.09
CA ARG A 187 20.00 -5.47 -3.90
C ARG A 187 21.45 -5.80 -3.55
N ARG A 188 22.29 -4.78 -3.42
CA ARG A 188 23.73 -4.90 -3.12
C ARG A 188 24.02 -5.48 -1.73
N LEU A 189 23.26 -5.07 -0.72
CA LEU A 189 23.45 -5.50 0.67
C LEU A 189 22.60 -6.72 1.05
N LYS A 190 21.72 -7.20 0.15
CA LYS A 190 20.73 -8.26 0.41
C LYS A 190 19.93 -8.01 1.71
N LYS A 191 19.50 -6.76 1.90
CA LYS A 191 18.73 -6.30 3.06
C LYS A 191 17.31 -5.98 2.69
N TYR A 192 16.39 -6.31 3.59
CA TYR A 192 14.95 -6.21 3.37
C TYR A 192 14.26 -5.58 4.59
N ALA A 193 13.21 -4.80 4.37
CA ALA A 193 12.38 -4.26 5.46
C ALA A 193 10.92 -4.05 5.04
N LEU A 194 10.00 -4.79 5.68
CA LEU A 194 8.57 -4.49 5.67
C LEU A 194 8.31 -3.24 6.53
N VAL A 195 7.65 -2.25 5.95
CA VAL A 195 7.36 -0.92 6.54
C VAL A 195 5.87 -0.57 6.44
N ASP A 196 5.46 0.45 7.20
CA ASP A 196 4.13 1.07 7.18
C ASP A 196 2.97 0.24 7.76
N PHE A 197 3.02 0.05 9.08
CA PHE A 197 1.89 -0.44 9.88
C PHE A 197 0.75 0.58 10.06
N GLY A 198 0.81 1.74 9.37
CA GLY A 198 -0.21 2.79 9.43
C GLY A 198 -1.57 2.35 8.88
N LEU A 199 -1.67 1.18 8.25
CA LEU A 199 -2.91 0.54 7.83
C LEU A 199 -3.27 -0.76 8.57
N ALA A 200 -2.47 -1.20 9.54
CA ALA A 200 -2.61 -2.51 10.17
C ALA A 200 -3.92 -2.68 10.98
N GLN A 201 -4.35 -3.93 11.11
CA GLN A 201 -5.42 -4.39 12.00
C GLN A 201 -4.96 -5.65 12.74
N GLY A 202 -5.54 -5.91 13.92
CA GLY A 202 -5.29 -7.16 14.62
C GLY A 202 -5.97 -8.35 13.93
N THR A 203 -5.59 -9.56 14.29
CA THR A 203 -6.48 -10.73 14.34
C THR A 203 -7.26 -10.74 15.66
N HIS A 204 -8.15 -11.71 15.86
CA HIS A 204 -8.91 -11.85 17.12
C HIS A 204 -8.00 -12.14 18.35
N ASP A 205 -6.89 -12.82 18.10
CA ASP A 205 -5.87 -13.31 19.01
C ASP A 205 -4.61 -12.42 19.00
N THR A 206 -4.73 -11.18 18.53
CA THR A 206 -3.59 -10.28 18.35
C THR A 206 -2.82 -10.02 19.64
N LYS A 207 -1.49 -10.10 19.54
CA LYS A 207 -0.54 -9.81 20.63
C LYS A 207 -0.22 -8.31 20.73
N ILE A 208 -0.72 -7.50 19.78
CA ILE A 208 -0.58 -6.05 19.79
C ILE A 208 -1.84 -5.45 20.41
N GLU A 209 -1.78 -5.13 21.70
CA GLU A 209 -2.94 -4.72 22.50
C GLU A 209 -3.75 -3.58 21.85
N LEU A 210 -3.08 -2.58 21.29
CA LEU A 210 -3.75 -1.41 20.71
C LEU A 210 -4.51 -1.72 19.40
N LEU A 211 -4.15 -2.80 18.69
CA LEU A 211 -4.86 -3.21 17.47
C LEU A 211 -6.26 -3.79 17.75
N LYS A 212 -6.53 -4.25 18.98
CA LYS A 212 -7.86 -4.70 19.42
C LYS A 212 -8.88 -3.55 19.36
N PHE A 213 -8.46 -2.34 19.73
CA PHE A 213 -9.32 -1.15 19.71
C PHE A 213 -9.55 -0.65 18.28
N VAL A 214 -8.54 -0.71 17.40
CA VAL A 214 -8.64 -0.31 15.98
C VAL A 214 -9.66 -1.15 15.20
N GLN A 215 -9.85 -2.44 15.55
CA GLN A 215 -10.96 -3.24 15.00
C GLN A 215 -12.33 -2.72 15.43
N SER A 216 -12.48 -2.32 16.69
CA SER A 216 -13.76 -1.94 17.28
C SER A 216 -14.32 -0.63 16.69
N GLU A 217 -13.47 0.35 16.41
CA GLU A 217 -13.88 1.62 15.74
C GLU A 217 -14.49 1.34 14.36
N ALA A 218 -13.85 0.47 13.56
CA ALA A 218 -14.32 0.09 12.22
C ALA A 218 -15.65 -0.69 12.21
N GLN A 219 -16.07 -1.25 13.36
CA GLN A 219 -17.37 -1.90 13.54
C GLN A 219 -18.41 -0.97 14.19
N GLN A 220 -18.00 -0.07 15.08
CA GLN A 220 -18.90 0.86 15.79
C GLN A 220 -19.51 1.94 14.88
N GLU A 221 -18.81 2.40 13.84
CA GLU A 221 -19.39 3.29 12.82
C GLU A 221 -20.59 2.66 12.09
N GLY A 222 -20.73 1.33 12.11
CA GLY A 222 -21.91 0.61 11.60
C GLY A 222 -23.07 0.44 12.58
N CYS A 223 -22.90 0.79 13.87
CA CYS A 223 -23.86 0.45 14.94
C CYS A 223 -24.47 1.68 15.65
N SER A 224 -23.82 2.85 15.57
CA SER A 224 -24.15 4.03 16.39
C SER A 224 -25.47 4.76 16.06
N GLN A 225 -26.29 4.29 15.11
CA GLN A 225 -27.63 4.83 14.87
C GLN A 225 -28.75 4.25 15.77
N TYR A 226 -28.46 3.24 16.61
CA TYR A 226 -29.44 2.58 17.48
C TYR A 226 -29.40 3.03 18.96
N LYS A 227 -29.59 4.32 19.22
CA LYS A 227 -30.01 4.82 20.56
C LYS A 227 -30.98 6.01 20.45
N SER A 228 -32.24 5.73 20.12
CA SER A 228 -33.34 6.62 20.50
C SER A 228 -33.70 6.39 21.97
N HIS A 229 -33.60 7.44 22.78
CA HIS A 229 -34.14 7.42 24.14
C HIS A 229 -35.66 7.30 24.10
N LEU A 230 -36.20 6.24 24.71
CA LEU A 230 -37.60 6.21 25.16
C LEU A 230 -37.61 6.18 26.69
N ILE A 231 -37.87 7.35 27.26
CA ILE A 231 -38.19 7.50 28.68
C ILE A 231 -39.72 7.44 28.79
N THR A 232 -40.23 6.35 29.36
CA THR A 232 -41.62 6.28 29.85
C THR A 232 -41.65 5.40 31.09
N GLY A 233 -42.07 5.96 32.22
CA GLY A 233 -42.18 5.23 33.49
C GLY A 233 -43.60 4.71 33.77
N ASN A 234 -43.73 3.96 34.86
CA ASN A 234 -44.97 3.55 35.56
C ASN A 234 -45.87 2.55 34.77
N LYS A 235 -46.14 1.31 35.21
CA LYS A 235 -46.51 0.80 36.56
C LYS A 235 -46.43 -0.75 36.62
N PHE A 236 -46.39 -1.32 37.83
CA PHE A 236 -46.62 -2.76 38.11
C PHE A 236 -48.09 -3.18 37.87
N PRO A 237 -48.36 -4.48 37.62
CA PRO A 237 -48.85 -5.35 38.70
C PRO A 237 -48.25 -6.79 38.73
N LEU A 238 -48.53 -7.53 39.81
CA LEU A 238 -48.07 -8.90 40.08
C LEU A 238 -48.91 -10.00 39.40
N SER A 239 -48.25 -11.07 38.95
CA SER A 239 -48.63 -12.51 38.96
C SER A 239 -47.70 -13.26 37.99
N GLY A 240 -47.30 -14.53 38.15
CA GLY A 240 -47.45 -15.52 39.24
C GLY A 240 -47.08 -16.92 38.69
N LEU A 241 -46.46 -17.79 39.52
CA LEU A 241 -46.09 -19.20 39.21
C LEU A 241 -44.97 -19.39 38.15
N ALA A 242 -44.14 -20.44 38.16
CA ALA A 242 -43.65 -21.34 39.22
C ALA A 242 -42.40 -22.09 38.70
N ALA A 243 -41.47 -22.49 39.57
CA ALA A 243 -40.32 -23.33 39.21
C ALA A 243 -40.06 -24.42 40.30
N PRO A 244 -39.80 -25.69 39.93
CA PRO A 244 -39.22 -26.69 40.83
C PRO A 244 -37.68 -26.55 40.82
N LYS A 245 -37.03 -26.27 41.95
CA LYS A 245 -36.65 -27.17 43.06
C LYS A 245 -35.48 -28.13 42.73
N GLU A 246 -34.35 -27.85 43.36
CA GLU A 246 -33.18 -28.74 43.55
C GLU A 246 -33.49 -29.90 44.53
N PRO A 247 -32.49 -30.72 44.86
CA PRO A 247 -32.09 -30.74 46.28
C PRO A 247 -30.58 -30.72 46.57
N ASP A 248 -30.23 -29.80 47.47
CA ASP A 248 -29.16 -29.77 48.49
C ASP A 248 -28.11 -30.90 48.62
N GLN A 249 -26.86 -30.47 48.88
CA GLN A 249 -26.11 -30.90 50.08
C GLN A 249 -24.96 -29.94 50.48
N GLN A 250 -24.85 -29.68 51.79
CA GLN A 250 -23.83 -28.90 52.53
C GLN A 250 -23.36 -29.77 53.74
N PRO A 251 -22.47 -29.38 54.71
CA PRO A 251 -21.86 -28.06 55.03
C PRO A 251 -20.36 -28.08 55.48
N THR A 252 -19.89 -26.99 56.14
CA THR A 252 -18.71 -26.85 57.07
C THR A 252 -17.32 -26.52 56.47
N THR A 253 -16.44 -25.65 57.03
CA THR A 253 -16.49 -24.67 58.15
C THR A 253 -15.29 -23.67 58.14
N LYS A 254 -15.49 -22.41 58.60
CA LYS A 254 -14.51 -21.47 59.28
C LYS A 254 -13.26 -20.99 58.48
N ALA A 255 -12.63 -19.81 58.68
CA ALA A 255 -12.87 -18.58 59.48
C ALA A 255 -12.16 -17.33 58.85
N SER A 256 -12.25 -16.15 59.49
CA SER A 256 -12.02 -14.80 58.90
C SER A 256 -10.64 -14.14 59.16
N VAL A 257 -10.26 -13.13 58.34
CA VAL A 257 -9.50 -11.92 58.74
C VAL A 257 -10.05 -10.66 58.02
N LYS A 258 -9.92 -9.47 58.62
CA LYS A 258 -10.55 -8.18 58.21
C LYS A 258 -9.54 -7.17 57.63
N ARG A 259 -9.94 -6.43 56.56
CA ARG A 259 -9.95 -4.93 56.33
C ARG A 259 -8.78 -4.03 56.81
N PRO A 260 -8.58 -2.77 56.30
CA PRO A 260 -9.58 -1.88 55.67
C PRO A 260 -9.15 -1.05 54.43
N TYR A 261 -10.15 -0.37 53.85
CA TYR A 261 -10.02 0.79 52.95
C TYR A 261 -9.96 2.11 53.75
N THR A 262 -9.41 3.17 53.15
CA THR A 262 -9.74 4.57 53.49
C THR A 262 -10.15 5.33 52.23
N ASN A 263 -11.23 6.09 52.34
CA ASN A 263 -11.86 6.87 51.28
C ASN A 263 -12.09 8.28 51.82
N THR A 264 -11.83 9.35 51.06
CA THR A 264 -12.07 10.73 51.52
C THR A 264 -12.87 11.51 50.50
N GLN A 265 -14.01 12.07 50.93
CA GLN A 265 -14.91 12.91 50.14
C GLN A 265 -14.62 14.40 50.41
N ILE A 266 -14.87 15.27 49.41
CA ILE A 266 -15.22 16.68 49.64
C ILE A 266 -16.37 17.05 48.67
N GLN A 267 -17.32 17.88 49.13
CA GLN A 267 -18.55 18.26 48.43
C GLN A 267 -18.62 19.76 48.09
N ILE A 268 -19.18 20.04 46.88
CA ILE A 268 -20.18 21.08 46.55
C ILE A 268 -19.87 22.58 46.78
N LYS A 269 -20.03 23.38 45.71
CA LYS A 269 -20.86 24.61 45.71
C LYS A 269 -21.31 25.03 44.29
N GLN A 270 -22.54 25.53 44.19
CA GLN A 270 -23.09 26.20 42.99
C GLN A 270 -23.09 27.73 43.20
N GLY A 271 -23.06 28.50 42.10
CA GLY A 271 -23.23 29.96 42.06
C GLY A 271 -23.54 30.43 40.64
N LYS A 272 -24.29 31.54 40.49
CA LYS A 272 -24.97 31.96 39.25
C LYS A 272 -24.56 33.36 38.78
N ASP A 273 -24.91 33.65 37.51
CA ASP A 273 -25.15 34.96 36.87
C ASP A 273 -23.95 35.88 36.48
N GLY A 274 -23.98 36.37 35.23
CA GLY A 274 -23.04 37.36 34.66
C GLY A 274 -23.19 37.56 33.13
N LYS A 275 -23.59 38.77 32.68
CA LYS A 275 -24.06 39.07 31.30
C LYS A 275 -22.95 39.39 30.26
N PHE A 276 -23.25 39.04 29.00
CA PHE A 276 -22.98 39.73 27.71
C PHE A 276 -21.78 40.71 27.54
N MET A 277 -21.02 40.49 26.45
CA MET A 277 -20.75 41.55 25.45
C MET A 277 -20.53 40.98 24.03
N LYS A 278 -20.65 41.81 22.99
CA LYS A 278 -20.79 41.45 21.56
C LYS A 278 -19.58 41.85 20.70
N GLN A 279 -19.32 41.02 19.67
CA GLN A 279 -18.88 41.37 18.30
C GLN A 279 -17.60 42.18 18.02
N SER A 280 -16.75 41.63 17.12
CA SER A 280 -16.34 42.28 15.86
C SER A 280 -15.84 41.21 14.86
N LYS A 281 -16.60 40.86 13.81
CA LYS A 281 -16.44 41.26 12.39
C LYS A 281 -15.20 40.72 11.63
N THR A 282 -15.43 39.62 10.91
CA THR A 282 -15.17 39.40 9.47
C THR A 282 -13.95 40.05 8.78
N VAL A 283 -13.06 39.20 8.24
CA VAL A 283 -12.64 39.25 6.82
C VAL A 283 -12.64 37.81 6.27
N ASP A 284 -13.12 37.61 5.04
CA ASP A 284 -13.28 36.30 4.39
C ASP A 284 -12.69 36.37 2.96
N VAL A 285 -11.77 35.45 2.61
CA VAL A 285 -11.26 35.27 1.24
C VAL A 285 -11.04 33.79 0.91
N LEU A 286 -12.13 33.16 0.47
CA LEU A 286 -12.20 32.26 -0.69
C LEU A 286 -11.21 31.08 -0.81
N SER A 287 -11.67 29.90 -0.40
CA SER A 287 -11.28 28.62 -1.03
C SER A 287 -12.29 28.19 -2.10
N ARG A 288 -11.83 28.03 -3.35
CA ARG A 288 -12.66 27.59 -4.49
C ARG A 288 -13.04 26.11 -4.35
N LYS A 289 -14.35 25.80 -4.32
CA LYS A 289 -14.88 24.47 -4.66
C LYS A 289 -15.63 24.54 -5.98
N LEU A 290 -15.23 23.72 -6.96
CA LEU A 290 -16.07 23.46 -8.14
C LEU A 290 -17.20 22.52 -7.74
N ALA A 291 -18.44 22.91 -8.05
CA ALA A 291 -19.61 22.04 -8.01
C ALA A 291 -20.29 22.06 -9.39
N THR A 292 -20.45 20.90 -10.01
CA THR A 292 -21.08 20.76 -11.32
C THR A 292 -22.60 20.90 -11.20
N LYS A 293 -23.16 21.95 -11.80
CA LYS A 293 -24.60 22.21 -11.84
C LYS A 293 -25.30 21.18 -12.73
N LYS A 294 -26.29 20.44 -12.20
CA LYS A 294 -27.38 19.89 -13.03
C LYS A 294 -28.51 20.93 -13.10
N LYS A 295 -29.04 21.11 -14.30
CA LYS A 295 -29.97 22.20 -14.69
C LYS A 295 -31.40 21.77 -14.37
N ALA A 296 -32.13 22.56 -13.58
CA ALA A 296 -33.57 22.37 -13.40
C ALA A 296 -34.33 22.96 -14.59
N VAL A 297 -35.30 22.23 -15.12
CA VAL A 297 -36.26 22.71 -16.13
C VAL A 297 -37.63 22.86 -15.45
N SER A 298 -38.30 23.97 -15.73
CA SER A 298 -39.59 24.33 -15.15
C SER A 298 -40.72 24.07 -16.13
N THR A 299 -41.78 23.41 -15.67
CA THR A 299 -43.10 23.37 -16.34
C THR A 299 -44.22 23.52 -15.29
N LYS A 300 -45.28 24.25 -15.65
CA LYS A 300 -46.36 24.65 -14.75
C LYS A 300 -47.47 23.59 -14.66
N VAL A 301 -47.85 23.26 -13.42
CA VAL A 301 -49.23 23.15 -12.88
C VAL A 301 -50.36 22.70 -13.83
N MET A 302 -51.01 21.58 -13.51
CA MET A 302 -52.47 21.56 -13.27
C MET A 302 -52.96 20.42 -12.34
N ASN A 303 -53.65 20.86 -11.29
CA ASN A 303 -54.70 20.25 -10.46
C ASN A 303 -54.79 18.76 -10.02
N SER A 304 -54.91 18.64 -8.69
CA SER A 304 -55.85 17.81 -7.92
C SER A 304 -55.88 16.28 -8.10
N GLY A 305 -55.22 15.59 -7.16
CA GLY A 305 -55.51 14.21 -6.77
C GLY A 305 -55.04 13.98 -5.34
N VAL A 306 -55.97 13.87 -4.38
CA VAL A 306 -55.64 13.58 -2.98
C VAL A 306 -55.25 12.11 -2.87
N MET A 307 -53.95 11.82 -2.82
CA MET A 307 -53.45 10.51 -2.38
C MET A 307 -52.52 10.68 -1.18
N LYS A 308 -52.80 9.87 -0.16
CA LYS A 308 -52.12 9.89 1.14
C LYS A 308 -50.63 9.68 0.97
N LYS A 309 -49.82 10.45 1.70
CA LYS A 309 -48.40 10.11 1.94
C LYS A 309 -48.36 8.75 2.64
N THR A 310 -48.16 7.68 1.87
CA THR A 310 -47.74 6.40 2.44
C THR A 310 -46.35 6.60 3.01
N THR A 311 -46.24 6.44 4.32
CA THR A 311 -44.97 6.28 5.01
C THR A 311 -44.17 5.19 4.30
N SER A 312 -42.92 5.48 3.95
CA SER A 312 -41.97 4.52 3.38
C SER A 312 -41.60 3.44 4.40
N SER A 313 -42.52 2.53 4.68
CA SER A 313 -42.25 1.32 5.46
C SER A 313 -41.29 0.44 4.66
N CYS A 314 -40.14 0.09 5.26
CA CYS A 314 -39.27 -0.93 4.68
C CYS A 314 -40.09 -2.21 4.40
N PRO A 315 -39.94 -2.85 3.22
CA PRO A 315 -40.64 -4.09 2.94
C PRO A 315 -40.23 -5.15 3.96
N THR A 316 -41.22 -5.89 4.48
CA THR A 316 -41.04 -6.95 5.48
C THR A 316 -40.36 -8.21 4.91
N SER A 317 -40.22 -8.33 3.58
CA SER A 317 -39.44 -9.39 2.96
C SER A 317 -37.94 -9.09 3.03
N LEU A 318 -37.21 -9.87 3.82
CA LEU A 318 -35.75 -9.81 3.88
C LEU A 318 -35.11 -10.22 2.54
N THR A 319 -35.77 -11.10 1.78
CA THR A 319 -35.34 -11.69 0.50
C THR A 319 -36.06 -11.08 -0.71
N CYS A 320 -35.59 -11.42 -1.92
CA CYS A 320 -36.20 -11.07 -3.21
C CYS A 320 -35.67 -12.00 -4.31
N ASP A 321 -36.46 -12.25 -5.36
CA ASP A 321 -36.15 -13.24 -6.41
C ASP A 321 -35.05 -12.81 -7.40
N CYS A 322 -34.41 -11.65 -7.16
CA CYS A 322 -33.24 -11.20 -7.91
C CYS A 322 -31.95 -11.98 -7.56
N TYR A 323 -31.93 -12.78 -6.49
CA TYR A 323 -30.74 -13.48 -6.02
C TYR A 323 -30.15 -14.40 -7.11
N ALA A 324 -28.84 -14.31 -7.35
CA ALA A 324 -28.13 -15.03 -8.42
C ALA A 324 -28.70 -14.80 -9.85
N THR A 325 -29.36 -13.67 -10.09
CA THR A 325 -29.81 -13.24 -11.44
C THR A 325 -29.29 -11.85 -11.80
N ASP A 326 -29.42 -11.48 -13.07
CA ASP A 326 -29.11 -10.14 -13.59
C ASP A 326 -30.17 -9.06 -13.26
N LYS A 327 -31.27 -9.46 -12.61
CA LYS A 327 -32.41 -8.59 -12.28
C LYS A 327 -32.13 -7.69 -11.07
N VAL A 328 -32.79 -6.54 -11.06
CA VAL A 328 -32.84 -5.64 -9.89
C VAL A 328 -34.29 -5.29 -9.56
N CYS A 329 -34.57 -5.03 -8.28
CA CYS A 329 -35.89 -4.60 -7.79
C CYS A 329 -35.74 -3.57 -6.66
N SER A 330 -36.85 -2.91 -6.30
CA SER A 330 -36.88 -1.94 -5.20
C SER A 330 -36.40 -2.53 -3.87
N ILE A 331 -36.69 -3.81 -3.58
CA ILE A 331 -36.31 -4.49 -2.34
C ILE A 331 -34.78 -4.57 -2.20
N CYS A 332 -34.07 -5.08 -3.23
CA CYS A 332 -32.60 -5.21 -3.14
C CYS A 332 -31.89 -3.86 -3.21
N LEU A 333 -32.40 -2.91 -4.00
CA LEU A 333 -31.83 -1.56 -4.13
C LEU A 333 -32.02 -0.69 -2.88
N SER A 334 -33.04 -0.95 -2.06
CA SER A 334 -33.26 -0.21 -0.80
C SER A 334 -32.50 -0.77 0.41
N ARG A 335 -31.73 -1.87 0.25
CA ARG A 335 -30.95 -2.45 1.35
C ARG A 335 -29.80 -1.53 1.76
N ARG A 336 -29.50 -1.49 3.07
CA ARG A 336 -28.28 -0.85 3.57
C ARG A 336 -27.04 -1.47 2.92
N GLN A 337 -26.07 -0.64 2.55
CA GLN A 337 -24.79 -1.13 2.01
C GLN A 337 -24.00 -1.85 3.11
N GLN A 338 -23.35 -2.96 2.75
CA GLN A 338 -22.47 -3.67 3.67
C GLN A 338 -21.17 -2.90 3.88
N VAL A 339 -20.84 -2.62 5.15
CA VAL A 339 -19.55 -2.06 5.56
C VAL A 339 -18.59 -3.22 5.86
N ALA A 340 -17.36 -3.11 5.36
CA ALA A 340 -16.27 -4.03 5.65
C ALA A 340 -14.93 -3.28 5.51
N PRO A 341 -13.87 -3.67 6.24
CA PRO A 341 -12.55 -3.09 6.09
C PRO A 341 -12.03 -3.17 4.65
N ARG A 342 -11.64 -2.04 4.05
CA ARG A 342 -11.10 -1.98 2.68
C ARG A 342 -9.83 -1.13 2.52
N ALA A 343 -9.24 -0.71 3.64
CA ALA A 343 -7.94 -0.06 3.65
C ALA A 343 -6.87 -0.98 3.04
N GLY A 344 -5.93 -0.38 2.29
CA GLY A 344 -4.95 -1.02 1.42
C GLY A 344 -4.93 -0.35 0.04
N THR A 345 -3.98 -0.72 -0.82
CA THR A 345 -3.76 -0.12 -2.16
C THR A 345 -4.55 -0.86 -3.27
N PRO A 346 -5.15 -0.15 -4.26
CA PRO A 346 -5.77 -0.78 -5.43
C PRO A 346 -4.80 -1.73 -6.15
N GLY A 347 -5.32 -2.84 -6.68
CA GLY A 347 -4.52 -3.89 -7.34
C GLY A 347 -3.91 -4.94 -6.40
N PHE A 348 -3.74 -4.64 -5.10
CA PHE A 348 -3.20 -5.60 -4.11
C PHE A 348 -4.26 -6.26 -3.23
N ARG A 349 -5.50 -5.75 -3.22
CA ARG A 349 -6.59 -6.27 -2.38
C ARG A 349 -7.04 -7.66 -2.84
N ALA A 350 -7.21 -8.57 -1.88
CA ALA A 350 -7.73 -9.93 -2.10
C ALA A 350 -9.23 -9.96 -2.45
N PRO A 351 -9.75 -11.02 -3.10
CA PRO A 351 -11.15 -11.14 -3.51
C PRO A 351 -12.16 -10.91 -2.36
N GLU A 352 -11.86 -11.44 -1.17
CA GLU A 352 -12.68 -11.27 0.03
C GLU A 352 -12.72 -9.80 0.52
N VAL A 353 -11.70 -8.99 0.24
CA VAL A 353 -11.69 -7.55 0.54
C VAL A 353 -12.56 -6.80 -0.48
N LEU A 354 -12.40 -7.11 -1.77
CA LEU A 354 -13.12 -6.48 -2.89
C LEU A 354 -14.64 -6.72 -2.81
N THR A 355 -15.02 -7.95 -2.44
CA THR A 355 -16.42 -8.38 -2.24
C THR A 355 -17.01 -7.95 -0.88
N LYS A 356 -16.26 -7.21 -0.05
CA LYS A 356 -16.67 -6.71 1.26
C LYS A 356 -16.98 -7.82 2.29
N CYS A 357 -16.15 -8.86 2.38
CA CYS A 357 -16.18 -9.80 3.49
C CYS A 357 -15.80 -9.07 4.79
N PRO A 358 -16.60 -9.15 5.88
CA PRO A 358 -16.28 -8.50 7.15
C PRO A 358 -15.20 -9.24 7.95
N ASN A 359 -15.09 -10.56 7.77
CA ASN A 359 -14.14 -11.43 8.48
C ASN A 359 -12.89 -11.64 7.62
N GLN A 360 -11.95 -10.69 7.71
CA GLN A 360 -10.66 -10.75 7.00
C GLN A 360 -9.56 -11.24 7.93
N THR A 361 -8.60 -11.99 7.38
CA THR A 361 -7.48 -12.60 8.12
C THR A 361 -6.14 -12.17 7.53
N THR A 362 -5.03 -12.68 8.08
CA THR A 362 -3.68 -12.55 7.52
C THR A 362 -3.54 -13.10 6.09
N ALA A 363 -4.50 -13.90 5.60
CA ALA A 363 -4.55 -14.37 4.22
C ALA A 363 -4.61 -13.24 3.18
N ILE A 364 -5.11 -12.03 3.53
CA ILE A 364 -5.12 -10.89 2.60
C ILE A 364 -3.70 -10.38 2.30
N ASP A 365 -2.78 -10.52 3.25
CA ASP A 365 -1.36 -10.15 3.07
C ASP A 365 -0.66 -11.19 2.17
N MET A 366 -1.04 -12.47 2.30
CA MET A 366 -0.53 -13.56 1.47
C MET A 366 -0.98 -13.43 0.00
N TRP A 367 -2.22 -13.00 -0.24
CA TRP A 367 -2.68 -12.64 -1.57
C TRP A 367 -1.86 -11.48 -2.15
N SER A 368 -1.65 -10.42 -1.36
CA SER A 368 -0.84 -9.27 -1.76
C SER A 368 0.59 -9.68 -2.12
N ALA A 369 1.19 -10.60 -1.37
CA ALA A 369 2.49 -11.21 -1.70
C ALA A 369 2.45 -12.01 -3.00
N GLY A 370 1.35 -12.73 -3.28
CA GLY A 370 1.08 -13.35 -4.58
C GLY A 370 1.02 -12.35 -5.74
N VAL A 371 0.44 -11.16 -5.53
CA VAL A 371 0.43 -10.08 -6.55
C VAL A 371 1.83 -9.50 -6.79
N ILE A 372 2.65 -9.39 -5.75
CA ILE A 372 4.08 -9.03 -5.89
C ILE A 372 4.81 -10.10 -6.70
N PHE A 373 4.61 -11.38 -6.37
CA PHE A 373 5.25 -12.49 -7.08
C PHE A 373 4.79 -12.60 -8.54
N LEU A 374 3.51 -12.37 -8.82
CA LEU A 374 2.95 -12.27 -10.17
C LEU A 374 3.63 -11.14 -10.97
N SER A 375 3.85 -9.98 -10.35
CA SER A 375 4.60 -8.87 -10.97
C SER A 375 6.06 -9.30 -11.24
N LEU A 376 6.72 -9.91 -10.24
CA LEU A 376 8.09 -10.40 -10.32
C LEU A 376 8.28 -11.50 -11.37
N LEU A 377 7.28 -12.37 -11.62
CA LEU A 377 7.37 -13.43 -12.64
C LEU A 377 7.00 -12.92 -14.04
N SER A 378 5.98 -12.07 -14.17
CA SER A 378 5.51 -11.56 -15.47
C SER A 378 6.29 -10.35 -16.02
N GLY A 379 7.13 -9.69 -15.20
CA GLY A 379 7.82 -8.46 -15.58
C GLY A 379 6.90 -7.24 -15.69
N ARG A 380 5.69 -7.29 -15.11
CA ARG A 380 4.67 -6.23 -15.20
C ARG A 380 4.36 -5.62 -13.84
N TYR A 381 4.55 -4.31 -13.70
CA TYR A 381 4.20 -3.56 -12.49
C TYR A 381 3.64 -2.16 -12.82
N PRO A 382 2.53 -1.73 -12.19
CA PRO A 382 1.60 -2.55 -11.42
C PRO A 382 0.89 -3.57 -12.34
N PHE A 383 0.72 -4.82 -11.88
CA PHE A 383 0.06 -5.86 -12.68
C PHE A 383 -1.44 -5.54 -12.87
N TYR A 384 -2.16 -5.34 -11.77
CA TYR A 384 -3.56 -4.92 -11.77
C TYR A 384 -3.67 -3.40 -11.73
N LYS A 385 -4.46 -2.82 -12.63
CA LYS A 385 -4.68 -1.38 -12.75
C LYS A 385 -6.17 -1.10 -12.85
N ALA A 386 -6.80 -0.93 -11.69
CA ALA A 386 -8.25 -0.74 -11.56
C ALA A 386 -8.59 0.55 -10.80
N SER A 387 -9.65 1.23 -11.25
CA SER A 387 -10.21 2.44 -10.64
C SER A 387 -11.00 2.18 -9.35
N ASP A 388 -11.55 0.97 -9.22
CA ASP A 388 -12.53 0.60 -8.21
C ASP A 388 -12.44 -0.91 -7.89
N ASP A 389 -13.13 -1.31 -6.82
CA ASP A 389 -13.00 -2.66 -6.27
C ASP A 389 -13.62 -3.76 -7.19
N LEU A 390 -14.65 -3.43 -7.99
CA LEU A 390 -15.29 -4.42 -8.88
C LEU A 390 -14.54 -4.57 -10.20
N THR A 391 -13.97 -3.48 -10.73
CA THR A 391 -13.01 -3.55 -11.84
C THR A 391 -11.77 -4.38 -11.46
N ALA A 392 -11.28 -4.26 -10.22
CA ALA A 392 -10.19 -5.09 -9.72
C ALA A 392 -10.58 -6.58 -9.66
N LEU A 393 -11.78 -6.88 -9.16
CA LEU A 393 -12.31 -8.25 -9.11
C LEU A 393 -12.48 -8.84 -10.52
N ALA A 394 -12.97 -8.04 -11.47
CA ALA A 394 -13.07 -8.45 -12.88
C ALA A 394 -11.70 -8.80 -13.48
N GLN A 395 -10.66 -7.98 -13.22
CA GLN A 395 -9.30 -8.29 -13.66
C GLN A 395 -8.78 -9.59 -13.04
N ILE A 396 -9.04 -9.85 -11.75
CA ILE A 396 -8.68 -11.13 -11.11
C ILE A 396 -9.38 -12.30 -11.81
N MET A 397 -10.67 -12.18 -12.11
CA MET A 397 -11.44 -13.22 -12.83
C MET A 397 -10.91 -13.47 -14.26
N THR A 398 -10.31 -12.48 -14.93
CA THR A 398 -9.65 -12.72 -16.23
C THR A 398 -8.37 -13.55 -16.15
N ILE A 399 -7.76 -13.66 -14.96
CA ILE A 399 -6.53 -14.43 -14.74
C ILE A 399 -6.83 -15.78 -14.06
N ARG A 400 -7.65 -15.76 -13.00
CA ARG A 400 -7.92 -16.93 -12.15
C ARG A 400 -9.25 -17.64 -12.48
N GLY A 401 -9.98 -17.12 -13.46
CA GLY A 401 -11.25 -17.67 -13.92
C GLY A 401 -12.45 -17.17 -13.12
N SER A 402 -13.58 -16.95 -13.81
CA SER A 402 -14.81 -16.45 -13.18
C SER A 402 -15.50 -17.52 -12.36
N ARG A 403 -15.54 -18.77 -12.84
CA ARG A 403 -16.23 -19.88 -12.17
C ARG A 403 -15.56 -20.23 -10.84
N GLU A 404 -14.25 -20.29 -10.84
CA GLU A 404 -13.36 -20.52 -9.71
C GLU A 404 -13.53 -19.40 -8.67
N THR A 405 -13.62 -18.15 -9.13
CA THR A 405 -13.83 -16.99 -8.26
C THR A 405 -15.22 -16.99 -7.63
N ILE A 406 -16.27 -17.36 -8.38
CA ILE A 406 -17.63 -17.52 -7.86
C ILE A 406 -17.67 -18.63 -6.80
N GLN A 407 -17.13 -19.81 -7.12
CA GLN A 407 -17.10 -20.96 -6.21
C GLN A 407 -16.34 -20.67 -4.90
N ALA A 408 -15.20 -19.98 -4.98
CA ALA A 408 -14.47 -19.55 -3.79
C ALA A 408 -15.27 -18.52 -2.97
N ALA A 409 -15.93 -17.57 -3.63
CA ALA A 409 -16.70 -16.52 -2.97
C ALA A 409 -17.91 -17.04 -2.18
N GLU A 410 -18.55 -18.11 -2.65
CA GLU A 410 -19.63 -18.78 -1.92
C GLU A 410 -19.16 -19.29 -0.55
N THR A 411 -17.92 -19.79 -0.43
CA THR A 411 -17.36 -20.30 0.83
C THR A 411 -17.23 -19.25 1.92
N PHE A 412 -17.11 -17.97 1.56
CA PHE A 412 -17.10 -16.82 2.47
C PHE A 412 -18.37 -15.95 2.36
N GLY A 413 -19.48 -16.54 1.90
CA GLY A 413 -20.82 -15.94 1.97
C GLY A 413 -21.08 -14.84 0.95
N LYS A 414 -20.49 -14.94 -0.25
CA LYS A 414 -20.64 -13.95 -1.33
C LYS A 414 -21.08 -14.62 -2.64
N SER A 415 -22.30 -14.29 -3.07
CA SER A 415 -22.76 -14.59 -4.43
C SER A 415 -22.17 -13.56 -5.40
N ILE A 416 -21.46 -14.04 -6.42
CA ILE A 416 -20.95 -13.26 -7.55
C ILE A 416 -21.68 -13.74 -8.79
N LEU A 417 -22.09 -12.83 -9.67
CA LEU A 417 -22.62 -13.15 -10.99
C LEU A 417 -21.82 -12.39 -12.05
N CYS A 418 -21.42 -13.11 -13.11
CA CYS A 418 -20.78 -12.54 -14.29
C CYS A 418 -21.70 -12.75 -15.50
N SER A 419 -21.88 -11.73 -16.33
CA SER A 419 -22.67 -11.83 -17.58
C SER A 419 -21.99 -12.67 -18.67
N LYS A 420 -20.71 -12.99 -18.51
CA LYS A 420 -19.92 -13.86 -19.37
C LYS A 420 -18.94 -14.66 -18.52
N GLU A 421 -18.85 -15.96 -18.78
CA GLU A 421 -17.82 -16.81 -18.20
C GLU A 421 -16.45 -16.52 -18.84
N VAL A 422 -15.41 -16.47 -18.03
CA VAL A 422 -14.02 -16.29 -18.44
C VAL A 422 -13.20 -17.42 -17.83
N PRO A 423 -12.50 -18.25 -18.63
CA PRO A 423 -11.73 -19.38 -18.11
C PRO A 423 -10.45 -18.91 -17.39
N ALA A 424 -10.02 -19.70 -16.40
CA ALA A 424 -8.73 -19.51 -15.76
C ALA A 424 -7.57 -19.58 -16.77
N GLN A 425 -6.53 -18.78 -16.53
CA GLN A 425 -5.30 -18.78 -17.30
C GLN A 425 -4.26 -19.69 -16.65
N ASP A 426 -3.50 -20.39 -17.49
CA ASP A 426 -2.27 -21.07 -17.11
C ASP A 426 -1.23 -20.01 -16.67
N LEU A 427 -0.84 -20.02 -15.39
CA LEU A 427 0.01 -18.99 -14.80
C LEU A 427 1.42 -18.96 -15.41
N ARG A 428 1.94 -20.11 -15.84
CA ARG A 428 3.26 -20.21 -16.50
C ARG A 428 3.21 -19.49 -17.84
N LYS A 429 2.32 -19.94 -18.74
CA LYS A 429 2.15 -19.36 -20.09
C LYS A 429 1.81 -17.88 -20.04
N LEU A 430 1.01 -17.45 -19.05
CA LEU A 430 0.71 -16.04 -18.82
C LEU A 430 1.96 -15.23 -18.47
N CYS A 431 2.76 -15.68 -17.50
CA CYS A 431 3.92 -14.93 -17.04
C CYS A 431 5.04 -14.88 -18.08
N GLU A 432 5.38 -16.03 -18.70
CA GLU A 432 6.42 -16.15 -19.73
C GLU A 432 6.11 -15.24 -20.93
N LYS A 433 4.87 -15.30 -21.45
CA LYS A 433 4.38 -14.44 -22.53
C LYS A 433 4.38 -12.95 -22.17
N LEU A 434 4.02 -12.60 -20.93
CA LEU A 434 4.05 -11.20 -20.49
C LEU A 434 5.48 -10.68 -20.31
N ARG A 435 6.43 -11.54 -19.93
CA ARG A 435 7.87 -11.21 -19.85
C ARG A 435 8.52 -11.09 -21.22
N GLY A 436 7.97 -11.76 -22.23
CA GLY A 436 8.52 -11.83 -23.59
C GLY A 436 9.45 -13.02 -23.80
N ILE A 437 9.33 -14.06 -22.98
CA ILE A 437 10.06 -15.34 -23.13
C ILE A 437 9.13 -16.31 -23.84
N ASP A 438 9.00 -16.19 -25.17
CA ASP A 438 8.28 -17.19 -25.97
C ASP A 438 9.23 -18.36 -26.29
N SER A 439 8.94 -19.51 -25.68
CA SER A 439 9.67 -20.78 -25.82
C SER A 439 9.56 -21.44 -27.21
N ASN A 440 8.95 -20.77 -28.19
CA ASN A 440 8.70 -21.26 -29.56
C ASN A 440 9.53 -20.56 -30.66
N THR A 441 10.57 -19.80 -30.32
CA THR A 441 11.48 -19.25 -31.32
C THR A 441 12.55 -20.31 -31.67
N PRO A 442 12.67 -20.78 -32.93
CA PRO A 442 13.72 -21.74 -33.28
C PRO A 442 15.09 -21.10 -33.05
N LYS A 443 15.94 -21.76 -32.25
CA LYS A 443 17.36 -21.39 -32.14
C LYS A 443 18.02 -21.70 -33.48
N PHE A 444 18.14 -20.69 -34.35
CA PHE A 444 19.03 -20.77 -35.51
C PHE A 444 20.46 -20.91 -35.02
N THR A 445 20.98 -22.13 -35.06
CA THR A 445 22.39 -22.44 -34.86
C THR A 445 23.17 -21.89 -36.06
N ASN A 446 23.73 -20.69 -35.89
CA ASN A 446 24.74 -20.16 -36.81
C ASN A 446 26.06 -20.91 -36.60
N ASP A 447 26.13 -22.14 -37.10
CA ASP A 447 27.39 -22.87 -37.20
C ASP A 447 28.25 -22.23 -38.29
N ILE A 448 29.21 -21.41 -37.86
CA ILE A 448 30.24 -20.85 -38.73
C ILE A 448 31.32 -21.93 -38.91
N GLN A 449 31.27 -22.63 -40.04
CA GLN A 449 32.43 -23.31 -40.62
C GLN A 449 32.62 -22.89 -42.07
N GLY A 450 33.86 -22.49 -42.40
CA GLY A 450 34.25 -21.95 -43.69
C GLY A 450 34.72 -23.02 -44.70
N PRO A 451 35.58 -22.67 -45.68
CA PRO A 451 35.06 -22.51 -47.04
C PRO A 451 35.81 -23.33 -48.11
N ALA A 452 35.05 -23.93 -49.04
CA ALA A 452 35.44 -24.45 -50.36
C ALA A 452 34.21 -25.17 -50.98
N SER A 453 34.03 -25.38 -52.29
CA SER A 453 34.52 -24.72 -53.53
C SER A 453 33.73 -25.32 -54.73
N HIS A 454 33.79 -24.66 -55.90
CA HIS A 454 33.38 -25.14 -57.24
C HIS A 454 31.89 -25.35 -57.61
N ASP A 455 31.45 -24.59 -58.62
CA ASP A 455 30.42 -24.91 -59.64
C ASP A 455 30.83 -26.10 -60.55
N PRO A 456 30.04 -26.55 -61.56
CA PRO A 456 28.61 -26.33 -61.91
C PRO A 456 27.84 -27.66 -62.20
N VAL A 457 26.58 -27.57 -62.71
CA VAL A 457 26.04 -28.26 -63.94
C VAL A 457 24.54 -28.66 -63.86
N PHE A 458 23.80 -28.27 -64.91
CA PHE A 458 22.51 -28.77 -65.46
C PHE A 458 21.69 -29.88 -64.75
N SER A 459 20.36 -29.67 -64.65
CA SER A 459 19.43 -30.20 -65.68
C SER A 459 18.03 -29.57 -65.60
N GLU A 460 17.25 -29.74 -66.67
CA GLU A 460 16.05 -28.98 -67.08
C GLU A 460 14.77 -29.86 -67.08
N LYS A 461 13.58 -29.24 -67.33
CA LYS A 461 12.26 -29.82 -67.70
C LYS A 461 11.36 -30.21 -66.50
N THR A 462 10.02 -30.04 -66.47
CA THR A 462 8.94 -29.43 -67.31
C THR A 462 7.63 -29.34 -66.46
N ALA A 463 6.51 -28.67 -66.76
CA ALA A 463 6.07 -27.77 -67.86
C ALA A 463 4.80 -26.93 -67.48
N HIS A 464 4.65 -25.78 -68.15
CA HIS A 464 3.41 -25.06 -68.57
C HIS A 464 2.04 -25.21 -67.88
N LYS A 465 1.49 -24.06 -67.41
CA LYS A 465 0.46 -23.20 -68.07
C LYS A 465 0.22 -21.95 -67.19
N ALA A 466 0.49 -20.71 -67.61
CA ALA A 466 -0.26 -19.86 -68.56
C ALA A 466 -1.72 -19.58 -68.11
N SER A 467 -2.25 -18.34 -68.06
CA SER A 467 -1.69 -17.01 -68.40
C SER A 467 -2.69 -15.89 -68.04
N HIS A 468 -2.24 -14.69 -67.65
CA HIS A 468 -2.61 -13.42 -68.33
C HIS A 468 -1.87 -12.17 -67.77
N LEU A 469 -1.46 -11.29 -68.70
CA LEU A 469 -0.90 -9.94 -68.50
C LEU A 469 -2.06 -8.90 -68.39
N ILE A 470 -1.91 -7.58 -68.12
CA ILE A 470 -0.87 -6.64 -68.55
C ILE A 470 -0.91 -5.27 -67.79
N GLN A 471 0.27 -4.62 -67.67
CA GLN A 471 0.59 -3.17 -67.55
C GLN A 471 0.14 -2.23 -66.39
N THR A 472 1.17 -1.64 -65.78
CA THR A 472 1.26 -0.27 -65.19
C THR A 472 1.62 0.78 -66.26
N PRO A 473 1.53 2.13 -66.05
CA PRO A 473 2.65 2.86 -65.42
C PRO A 473 2.35 4.18 -64.65
N GLN A 474 3.23 4.46 -63.67
CA GLN A 474 3.83 5.75 -63.22
C GLN A 474 3.07 7.11 -63.25
N ALA A 475 3.18 7.83 -62.13
CA ALA A 475 3.48 9.28 -62.09
C ALA A 475 4.32 9.62 -60.83
N GLN A 476 5.17 10.66 -60.89
CA GLN A 476 6.17 11.05 -59.88
C GLN A 476 5.86 12.42 -59.22
N HIS A 477 6.81 12.89 -58.38
CA HIS A 477 6.88 14.16 -57.62
C HIS A 477 6.12 14.16 -56.29
N SER A 478 6.63 14.70 -55.18
CA SER A 478 7.95 15.26 -54.78
C SER A 478 7.95 15.33 -53.24
N GLY A 479 9.03 15.51 -52.46
CA GLY A 479 10.46 15.70 -52.69
C GLY A 479 11.06 16.39 -51.44
N ASN A 480 12.30 16.07 -51.06
CA ASN A 480 13.12 16.70 -49.99
C ASN A 480 12.66 16.52 -48.50
N SER A 481 13.56 16.58 -47.50
CA SER A 481 15.01 16.29 -47.48
C SER A 481 15.50 16.15 -46.02
N LEU A 482 16.68 15.52 -45.91
CA LEU A 482 17.59 15.28 -44.78
C LEU A 482 17.74 16.35 -43.66
N TYR A 483 18.56 15.92 -42.68
CA TYR A 483 19.49 16.68 -41.82
C TYR A 483 19.05 16.80 -40.35
N LYS A 484 19.90 16.50 -39.36
CA LYS A 484 21.22 15.82 -39.38
C LYS A 484 21.52 15.29 -37.98
N GLU A 485 22.39 14.29 -37.88
CA GLU A 485 23.06 14.00 -36.61
C GLU A 485 23.84 15.23 -36.13
N ASN A 486 23.88 15.43 -34.81
CA ASN A 486 24.92 16.26 -34.20
C ASN A 486 25.46 15.51 -32.97
N ARG A 487 26.61 14.86 -33.13
CA ARG A 487 27.42 14.39 -32.01
C ARG A 487 28.06 15.61 -31.35
N ASN A 488 27.88 15.74 -30.04
CA ASN A 488 28.95 16.17 -29.15
C ASN A 488 28.68 15.65 -27.74
N GLY A 489 29.69 15.03 -27.13
CA GLY A 489 29.50 14.25 -25.92
C GLY A 489 29.52 15.10 -24.65
N CYS A 490 28.71 14.69 -23.67
CA CYS A 490 29.04 14.86 -22.27
C CYS A 490 28.88 13.50 -21.58
N GLY A 491 29.90 13.09 -20.82
CA GLY A 491 29.90 11.79 -20.14
C GLY A 491 28.93 11.79 -18.97
N ALA A 492 27.71 11.31 -19.21
CA ALA A 492 26.85 10.82 -18.13
C ALA A 492 27.26 9.38 -17.80
N HIS A 493 27.49 9.09 -16.52
CA HIS A 493 27.67 7.72 -16.05
C HIS A 493 26.30 7.02 -16.12
N PHE A 494 25.98 6.49 -17.29
CA PHE A 494 24.77 5.72 -17.52
C PHE A 494 25.10 4.29 -17.09
N ASP A 495 24.81 3.98 -15.83
CA ASP A 495 24.86 2.59 -15.36
C ASP A 495 23.80 1.81 -16.13
N VAL A 496 24.24 1.16 -17.20
CA VAL A 496 23.38 0.35 -18.05
C VAL A 496 22.93 -0.84 -17.21
N TYR A 497 21.67 -0.79 -16.76
CA TYR A 497 20.95 -1.96 -16.27
C TYR A 497 20.79 -2.94 -17.44
N THR A 498 21.86 -3.70 -17.71
CA THR A 498 21.81 -4.85 -18.60
C THR A 498 20.74 -5.79 -18.07
N THR A 499 19.87 -6.27 -18.97
CA THR A 499 18.82 -7.21 -18.63
C THR A 499 19.47 -8.51 -18.18
N ASN A 500 19.55 -8.75 -16.87
CA ASN A 500 20.04 -10.01 -16.35
C ASN A 500 18.97 -11.09 -16.56
N LEU A 501 19.17 -11.92 -17.58
CA LEU A 501 18.29 -13.03 -17.95
C LEU A 501 18.67 -14.35 -17.25
N GLU A 502 19.63 -14.34 -16.34
CA GLU A 502 20.11 -15.51 -15.60
C GLU A 502 18.98 -16.23 -14.85
N GLY A 503 18.78 -17.52 -15.19
CA GLY A 503 17.77 -18.41 -14.60
C GLY A 503 16.33 -18.15 -15.04
N TRP A 504 16.10 -17.28 -16.03
CA TRP A 504 14.76 -17.03 -16.59
C TRP A 504 14.41 -17.95 -17.76
N ASP A 505 15.38 -18.68 -18.30
CA ASP A 505 15.24 -19.63 -19.41
C ASP A 505 14.69 -21.00 -18.97
N ASP A 506 14.86 -21.37 -17.70
CA ASP A 506 14.28 -22.58 -17.09
C ASP A 506 13.65 -22.25 -15.72
N VAL A 507 12.51 -21.55 -15.72
CA VAL A 507 11.76 -21.26 -14.49
C VAL A 507 11.10 -22.55 -13.98
N PRO A 508 11.39 -23.03 -12.76
CA PRO A 508 10.87 -24.29 -12.22
C PRO A 508 9.36 -24.25 -11.93
N ASP A 509 8.68 -25.39 -12.06
CA ASP A 509 7.23 -25.53 -11.79
C ASP A 509 6.87 -25.12 -10.36
N GLU A 510 7.76 -25.36 -9.38
CA GLU A 510 7.58 -24.96 -7.99
C GLU A 510 7.32 -23.45 -7.82
N ALA A 511 7.76 -22.61 -8.77
CA ALA A 511 7.48 -21.17 -8.77
C ALA A 511 6.00 -20.88 -9.06
N TYR A 512 5.44 -21.51 -10.08
CA TYR A 512 4.05 -21.34 -10.48
C TYR A 512 3.09 -22.06 -9.52
N ASP A 513 3.52 -23.19 -8.96
CA ASP A 513 2.80 -23.92 -7.91
C ASP A 513 2.69 -23.10 -6.61
N LEU A 514 3.75 -22.37 -6.23
CA LEU A 514 3.69 -21.41 -5.11
C LEU A 514 2.83 -20.19 -5.45
N LEU A 515 2.95 -19.66 -6.67
CA LEU A 515 2.14 -18.52 -7.13
C LEU A 515 0.64 -18.86 -7.09
N ASP A 516 0.26 -20.05 -7.53
CA ASP A 516 -1.11 -20.56 -7.50
C ASP A 516 -1.66 -20.59 -6.06
N LYS A 517 -0.87 -21.12 -5.11
CA LYS A 517 -1.21 -21.21 -3.68
C LYS A 517 -1.31 -19.85 -2.97
N LEU A 518 -0.59 -18.84 -3.45
CA LEU A 518 -0.69 -17.45 -2.96
C LEU A 518 -1.90 -16.73 -3.56
N LEU A 519 -2.19 -16.98 -4.83
CA LEU A 519 -3.36 -16.49 -5.56
C LEU A 519 -4.55 -17.46 -5.48
N ASP A 520 -4.63 -18.22 -4.38
CA ASP A 520 -5.82 -19.00 -4.03
C ASP A 520 -6.96 -18.03 -3.74
N LEU A 521 -8.07 -18.22 -4.44
CA LEU A 521 -9.27 -17.39 -4.36
C LEU A 521 -9.99 -17.60 -3.03
N ASN A 522 -9.83 -18.75 -2.38
CA ASN A 522 -10.39 -19.05 -1.07
C ASN A 522 -9.39 -18.68 0.05
N PRO A 523 -9.69 -17.69 0.91
CA PRO A 523 -8.78 -17.27 1.98
C PRO A 523 -8.57 -18.31 3.09
N ALA A 524 -9.38 -19.37 3.17
CA ALA A 524 -9.23 -20.44 4.16
C ALA A 524 -8.20 -21.50 3.75
N SER A 525 -8.00 -21.74 2.45
CA SER A 525 -7.01 -22.69 1.92
C SER A 525 -5.71 -22.04 1.47
N ARG A 526 -5.72 -20.72 1.20
CA ARG A 526 -4.55 -19.91 0.81
C ARG A 526 -3.36 -20.13 1.74
N ILE A 527 -2.17 -20.27 1.14
CA ILE A 527 -0.95 -20.60 1.88
C ILE A 527 -0.58 -19.52 2.91
N THR A 528 -0.18 -19.94 4.11
CA THR A 528 0.33 -19.05 5.16
C THR A 528 1.82 -18.74 4.94
N ALA A 529 2.32 -17.63 5.49
CA ALA A 529 3.75 -17.27 5.37
C ALA A 529 4.69 -18.37 5.89
N GLU A 530 4.31 -19.06 6.96
CA GLU A 530 5.07 -20.19 7.50
C GLU A 530 5.10 -21.40 6.57
N ARG A 531 3.95 -21.76 5.95
CA ARG A 531 3.92 -22.84 4.94
C ARG A 531 4.63 -22.44 3.65
N ALA A 532 4.60 -21.16 3.27
CA ALA A 532 5.30 -20.64 2.11
C ALA A 532 6.83 -20.75 2.26
N LEU A 533 7.38 -20.48 3.45
CA LEU A 533 8.81 -20.66 3.74
C LEU A 533 9.28 -22.13 3.68
N LEU A 534 8.36 -23.09 3.84
CA LEU A 534 8.62 -24.53 3.72
C LEU A 534 8.33 -25.07 2.30
N HIS A 535 8.02 -24.20 1.34
CA HIS A 535 7.67 -24.61 -0.02
C HIS A 535 8.91 -25.13 -0.78
N PRO A 536 8.79 -26.20 -1.60
CA PRO A 536 9.90 -26.70 -2.44
C PRO A 536 10.56 -25.65 -3.35
N PHE A 537 9.86 -24.55 -3.66
CA PHE A 537 10.43 -23.39 -4.36
C PHE A 537 11.64 -22.77 -3.64
N PHE A 538 11.71 -22.88 -2.31
CA PHE A 538 12.82 -22.44 -1.47
C PHE A 538 13.74 -23.59 -1.04
N LYS A 539 13.77 -24.70 -1.80
CA LYS A 539 14.81 -25.73 -1.65
C LYS A 539 16.20 -25.07 -1.60
N ASP A 540 17.04 -25.60 -0.71
CA ASP A 540 18.41 -25.14 -0.46
C ASP A 540 18.54 -23.73 0.15
N MET A 541 17.43 -23.12 0.60
CA MET A 541 17.44 -21.86 1.35
C MET A 541 17.13 -22.11 2.84
N HIS A 542 18.00 -21.63 3.73
CA HIS A 542 17.85 -21.86 5.17
C HIS A 542 17.08 -20.74 5.90
N LEU A 543 16.21 -21.18 6.82
CA LEU A 543 15.31 -20.35 7.65
C LEU A 543 16.07 -19.50 8.68
#